data_AF-A0A1Y4WN20-F1
#
_entry.id   AF-A0A1Y4WN20-F1
#
_cell.length_a   1.000
_cell.length_b   1.000
_cell.length_c   1.000
_cell.angle_alpha   90.00
_cell.angle_beta   90.00
_cell.angle_gamma   90.00
#
_symmetry.space_group_name_H-M   'P 1'
#
loop_
_entity.id
_entity.type
_entity.pdbx_description
1 polymer ?
#
loop_
_entity_poly.entity_id
_entity_poly.type
_entity_poly.pdbx_seq_one_letter_code
_entity_poly.pdbx_strand_id
1 'polypeptide(L)'
;MATYTANYQLHQWVAEDQFRRTDFNTDFQKIDAALAGLKTLVDGKAGTAALEAVRALAEGRTRAILGGYVGDGNSPREINVGAVPEGVFLITPTAGYFSLFTGGTVNQLTVTSTGFRVEPGDLLLNGGGLYYTYLILI
;
A
#
# COMPACT_ATOMS: atom_id res chain seq x y z
N MET A 1 -40.29 25.26 -21.17
CA MET A 1 -40.17 24.02 -20.36
C MET A 1 -38.94 24.19 -19.49
N ALA A 2 -39.05 24.00 -18.17
CA ALA A 2 -37.90 24.10 -17.26
C ALA A 2 -36.85 23.03 -17.61
N THR A 3 -35.57 23.40 -17.56
CA THR A 3 -34.45 22.47 -17.71
C THR A 3 -33.73 22.32 -16.37
N TYR A 4 -33.10 21.18 -16.15
CA TYR A 4 -32.52 20.81 -14.84
C TYR A 4 -31.07 20.33 -14.97
N THR A 5 -30.24 20.57 -13.95
CA THR A 5 -28.88 19.99 -13.90
C THR A 5 -28.94 18.46 -13.82
N ALA A 6 -28.00 17.75 -14.43
CA ALA A 6 -27.97 16.28 -14.39
C ALA A 6 -27.87 15.69 -12.97
N ASN A 7 -26.95 16.19 -12.15
CA ASN A 7 -26.59 15.53 -10.87
C ASN A 7 -27.54 15.87 -9.72
N TYR A 8 -27.99 17.13 -9.64
CA TYR A 8 -28.77 17.63 -8.52
C TYR A 8 -30.16 18.08 -8.92
N GLN A 9 -30.54 17.92 -10.19
CA GLN A 9 -31.86 18.30 -10.71
C GLN A 9 -32.27 19.72 -10.28
N LEU A 10 -31.32 20.67 -10.28
CA LEU A 10 -31.54 22.06 -9.94
C LEU A 10 -32.12 22.80 -11.15
N HIS A 11 -33.11 23.64 -10.93
CA HIS A 11 -33.78 24.41 -11.97
C HIS A 11 -32.80 25.39 -12.63
N GLN A 12 -32.71 25.31 -13.95
CA GLN A 12 -31.99 26.26 -14.78
C GLN A 12 -32.92 27.41 -15.17
N TRP A 13 -32.48 28.63 -14.92
CA TRP A 13 -33.23 29.84 -15.26
C TRP A 13 -33.04 30.19 -16.75
N VAL A 14 -34.14 30.47 -17.44
CA VAL A 14 -34.12 31.07 -18.79
C VAL A 14 -34.59 32.52 -18.76
N ALA A 15 -34.27 33.30 -19.80
CA ALA A 15 -34.56 34.75 -19.81
C ALA A 15 -36.05 35.10 -19.66
N GLU A 16 -36.96 34.20 -20.04
CA GLU A 16 -38.41 34.40 -19.91
C GLU A 16 -39.01 33.85 -18.60
N ASP A 17 -38.21 33.29 -17.68
CA ASP A 17 -38.75 32.61 -16.49
C ASP A 17 -39.40 33.58 -15.49
N GLN A 18 -40.59 33.19 -15.01
CA GLN A 18 -41.23 33.80 -13.84
C GLN A 18 -40.82 33.03 -12.59
N PHE A 19 -40.09 33.67 -11.68
CA PHE A 19 -39.55 33.04 -10.47
C PHE A 19 -40.63 32.39 -9.60
N ARG A 20 -40.57 31.07 -9.46
CA ARG A 20 -41.40 30.28 -8.53
C ARG A 20 -40.66 30.04 -7.23
N ARG A 21 -41.17 30.60 -6.12
CA ARG A 21 -40.57 30.45 -4.78
C ARG A 21 -40.40 28.99 -4.35
N THR A 22 -41.34 28.10 -4.71
CA THR A 22 -41.28 26.68 -4.35
C THR A 22 -40.07 25.98 -4.96
N ASP A 23 -39.87 26.13 -6.27
CA ASP A 23 -38.78 25.47 -7.00
C ASP A 23 -37.42 25.96 -6.48
N PHE A 24 -37.31 27.27 -6.24
CA PHE A 24 -36.10 27.87 -5.71
C PHE A 24 -35.75 27.40 -4.29
N ASN A 25 -36.74 27.32 -3.40
CA ASN A 25 -36.54 26.82 -2.05
C ASN A 25 -36.13 25.34 -2.05
N THR A 26 -36.72 24.52 -2.91
CA THR A 26 -36.34 23.11 -3.08
C THR A 26 -34.90 22.98 -3.55
N ASP A 27 -34.46 23.83 -4.49
CA ASP A 27 -33.08 23.79 -4.97
C ASP A 27 -32.07 24.25 -3.93
N PHE A 28 -32.41 25.24 -3.10
CA PHE A 28 -31.58 25.61 -1.96
C PHE A 28 -31.45 24.49 -0.93
N GLN A 29 -32.51 23.74 -0.65
CA GLN A 29 -32.42 22.58 0.25
C GLN A 29 -31.47 21.51 -0.29
N LYS A 30 -31.44 21.29 -1.61
CA LYS A 30 -30.51 20.32 -2.23
C LYS A 30 -29.07 20.79 -2.11
N ILE A 31 -28.79 22.08 -2.34
CA ILE A 31 -27.45 22.66 -2.19
C ILE A 31 -26.98 22.58 -0.75
N ASP A 32 -27.85 22.94 0.20
CA ASP A 32 -27.55 22.88 1.64
C ASP A 32 -27.20 21.45 2.08
N ALA A 33 -28.00 20.46 1.68
CA ALA A 33 -27.73 19.05 1.95
C ALA A 33 -26.41 18.57 1.33
N ALA A 34 -26.12 18.96 0.08
CA ALA A 34 -24.86 18.61 -0.59
C ALA A 34 -23.64 19.23 0.11
N LEU A 35 -23.75 20.48 0.57
CA LEU A 35 -22.69 21.17 1.29
C LEU A 35 -22.46 20.54 2.67
N ALA A 36 -23.52 20.20 3.39
CA ALA A 36 -23.42 19.47 4.65
C ALA A 36 -22.76 18.09 4.48
N GLY A 37 -23.11 17.37 3.41
CA GLY A 37 -22.46 16.10 3.04
C GLY A 37 -20.98 16.28 2.72
N LEU A 38 -20.61 17.30 1.93
CA LEU A 38 -19.22 17.60 1.62
C LEU A 38 -18.43 17.97 2.88
N LYS A 39 -19.01 18.79 3.76
CA LYS A 39 -18.39 19.14 5.05
C LYS A 39 -18.10 17.89 5.89
N THR A 40 -19.06 16.97 5.97
CA THR A 40 -18.90 15.72 6.73
C THR A 40 -17.76 14.86 6.16
N LEU A 41 -17.65 14.78 4.83
CA LEU A 41 -16.56 14.07 4.15
C LEU A 41 -15.19 14.73 4.37
N VAL A 42 -15.13 16.06 4.40
CA VAL A 42 -13.90 16.80 4.66
C VAL A 42 -13.48 16.66 6.13
N ASP A 43 -14.42 16.79 7.06
CA ASP A 43 -14.18 16.63 8.50
C ASP A 43 -13.74 15.19 8.84
N GLY A 44 -14.21 14.19 8.09
CA GLY A 44 -13.80 12.78 8.24
C GLY A 44 -12.43 12.43 7.63
N LYS A 45 -11.82 13.33 6.86
CA LYS A 45 -10.47 13.10 6.29
C LYS A 45 -9.40 13.52 7.30
N ALA A 46 -8.33 12.73 7.36
CA ALA A 46 -7.13 13.15 8.06
C ALA A 46 -6.56 14.42 7.40
N GLY A 47 -6.24 15.42 8.21
CA GLY A 47 -5.58 16.64 7.73
C GLY A 47 -4.16 16.35 7.25
N THR A 48 -3.64 17.22 6.37
CA THR A 48 -2.29 17.07 5.79
C THR A 48 -1.20 16.91 6.85
N ALA A 49 -1.29 17.64 7.96
CA ALA A 49 -0.33 17.52 9.06
C ALA A 49 -0.33 16.12 9.71
N ALA A 50 -1.50 15.49 9.87
CA ALA A 50 -1.60 14.13 10.40
C ALA A 50 -1.02 13.11 9.42
N LEU A 51 -1.22 13.31 8.12
CA LEU A 51 -0.65 12.46 7.08
C LEU A 51 0.88 12.56 7.04
N GLU A 52 1.44 13.78 7.10
CA GLU A 52 2.88 14.00 7.15
C GLU A 52 3.49 13.43 8.44
N ALA A 53 2.80 13.53 9.58
CA ALA A 53 3.26 12.93 10.82
C ALA A 53 3.32 11.38 10.73
N VAL A 54 2.31 10.76 10.12
CA VAL A 54 2.31 9.30 9.87
C VAL A 54 3.43 8.92 8.91
N ARG A 55 3.66 9.72 7.88
CA ARG A 55 4.73 9.50 6.92
C ARG A 55 6.11 9.61 7.57
N ALA A 56 6.37 10.67 8.33
CA ALA A 56 7.62 10.84 9.07
C ALA A 56 7.85 9.70 10.08
N LEU A 57 6.79 9.23 10.74
CA LEU A 57 6.87 8.07 11.63
C LEU A 57 7.21 6.77 10.88
N ALA A 58 6.66 6.59 9.68
CA ALA A 58 6.93 5.42 8.85
C ALA A 58 8.35 5.45 8.26
N GLU A 59 8.83 6.61 7.84
CA GLU A 59 10.20 6.81 7.31
C GLU A 59 11.26 6.74 8.42
N GLY A 60 10.93 7.14 9.65
CA GLY A 60 11.85 7.11 10.79
C GLY A 60 11.98 5.75 11.49
N ARG A 61 11.27 4.71 11.03
CA ARG A 61 11.31 3.37 11.63
C ARG A 61 11.91 2.37 10.64
N THR A 62 12.89 1.60 11.11
CA THR A 62 13.35 0.41 10.38
C THR A 62 12.16 -0.50 10.12
N ARG A 63 11.92 -0.83 8.86
CA ARG A 63 10.86 -1.76 8.50
C ARG A 63 11.48 -3.14 8.37
N ALA A 64 10.82 -4.13 8.97
CA ALA A 64 11.28 -5.49 8.88
C ALA A 64 10.13 -6.41 8.51
N ILE A 65 10.40 -7.36 7.62
CA ILE A 65 9.47 -8.42 7.24
C ILE A 65 10.00 -9.73 7.83
N LEU A 66 9.23 -10.31 8.74
CA LEU A 66 9.48 -11.66 9.24
C LEU A 66 8.61 -12.63 8.46
N GLY A 67 9.21 -13.67 7.91
CA GLY A 67 8.49 -14.71 7.19
C GLY A 67 9.25 -16.02 7.20
N GLY A 68 8.76 -16.98 6.44
CA GLY A 68 9.45 -18.24 6.24
C GLY A 68 8.97 -18.96 5.00
N TYR A 69 9.72 -19.99 4.62
CA TYR A 69 9.38 -20.86 3.52
C TYR A 69 9.78 -22.31 3.83
N VAL A 70 9.02 -23.25 3.28
CA VAL A 70 9.42 -24.66 3.28
C VAL A 70 10.28 -24.89 2.05
N GLY A 71 11.50 -25.38 2.24
CA GLY A 71 12.45 -25.73 1.20
C GLY A 71 11.88 -26.77 0.24
N ASP A 72 12.14 -26.61 -1.04
CA ASP A 72 11.61 -27.49 -2.10
C ASP A 72 12.71 -28.27 -2.85
N GLY A 73 13.99 -28.03 -2.52
CA GLY A 73 15.14 -28.68 -3.16
C GLY A 73 15.55 -28.07 -4.50
N ASN A 74 14.75 -27.18 -5.09
CA ASN A 74 15.01 -26.61 -6.41
C ASN A 74 15.91 -25.38 -6.32
N SER A 75 16.97 -25.30 -7.13
CA SER A 75 17.87 -24.13 -7.09
C SER A 75 18.10 -23.57 -8.50
N PRO A 76 18.14 -22.23 -8.68
CA PRO A 76 17.90 -21.21 -7.67
C PRO A 76 16.41 -21.08 -7.32
N ARG A 77 16.11 -20.54 -6.12
CA ARG A 77 14.73 -20.29 -5.66
C ARG A 77 14.51 -18.84 -5.31
N GLU A 78 13.49 -18.24 -5.90
CA GLU A 78 13.09 -16.87 -5.64
C GLU A 78 12.01 -16.80 -4.54
N ILE A 79 12.20 -15.89 -3.59
CA ILE A 79 11.29 -15.60 -2.49
C ILE A 79 10.85 -14.15 -2.65
N ASN A 80 9.61 -13.95 -3.10
CA ASN A 80 9.02 -12.64 -3.28
C ASN A 80 8.38 -12.18 -1.96
N VAL A 81 8.79 -10.99 -1.50
CA VAL A 81 8.28 -10.34 -0.28
C VAL A 81 7.63 -8.99 -0.57
N GLY A 82 7.51 -8.61 -1.85
CA GLY A 82 6.80 -7.41 -2.30
C GLY A 82 7.56 -6.09 -2.05
N ALA A 83 8.85 -6.16 -1.73
CA ALA A 83 9.71 -5.00 -1.50
C ALA A 83 11.15 -5.31 -1.94
N VAL A 84 11.97 -4.28 -2.12
CA VAL A 84 13.42 -4.42 -2.37
C VAL A 84 14.13 -4.49 -1.01
N PRO A 85 14.70 -5.63 -0.60
CA PRO A 85 15.43 -5.71 0.67
C PRO A 85 16.70 -4.85 0.67
N GLU A 86 16.99 -4.21 1.79
CA GLU A 86 18.33 -3.69 2.10
C GLU A 86 19.21 -4.79 2.71
N GLY A 87 18.57 -5.75 3.39
CA GLY A 87 19.25 -6.87 4.04
C GLY A 87 18.36 -8.09 4.20
N VAL A 88 18.96 -9.27 4.14
CA VAL A 88 18.28 -10.56 4.33
C VAL A 88 19.04 -11.35 5.38
N PHE A 89 18.34 -11.77 6.43
CA PHE A 89 18.80 -12.73 7.41
C PHE A 89 18.00 -14.01 7.21
N LEU A 90 18.66 -15.09 6.82
CA LEU A 90 18.07 -16.41 6.68
C LEU A 90 18.54 -17.30 7.82
N ILE A 91 17.58 -17.83 8.57
CA ILE A 91 17.82 -18.66 9.75
C ILE A 91 17.37 -20.08 9.42
N THR A 92 18.30 -21.01 9.58
CA THR A 92 18.06 -22.45 9.59
C THR A 92 18.01 -22.94 11.05
N PRO A 93 17.56 -24.18 11.31
CA PRO A 93 17.60 -24.73 12.67
C PRO A 93 19.00 -24.79 13.31
N THR A 94 20.08 -24.72 12.51
CA THR A 94 21.46 -24.94 12.97
C THR A 94 22.40 -23.76 12.72
N ALA A 95 22.02 -22.80 11.86
CA ALA A 95 22.87 -21.67 11.50
C ALA A 95 22.05 -20.45 11.04
N GLY A 96 22.66 -19.27 11.12
CA GLY A 96 22.15 -18.04 10.54
C GLY A 96 23.07 -17.54 9.45
N TYR A 97 22.49 -17.13 8.31
CA TYR A 97 23.20 -16.55 7.17
C TYR A 97 22.62 -15.17 6.91
N PHE A 98 23.46 -14.21 6.54
CA PHE A 98 23.01 -12.87 6.22
C PHE A 98 23.67 -12.33 4.96
N SER A 99 22.96 -11.43 4.29
CA SER A 99 23.45 -10.64 3.18
C SER A 99 22.94 -9.20 3.31
N LEU A 100 23.85 -8.23 3.20
CA LEU A 100 23.61 -6.78 3.24
C LEU A 100 24.17 -6.12 1.97
N PHE A 101 24.10 -6.82 0.83
CA PHE A 101 24.69 -6.36 -0.42
C PHE A 101 23.66 -6.41 -1.55
N THR A 102 23.36 -5.25 -2.12
CA THR A 102 22.55 -5.12 -3.33
C THR A 102 23.40 -5.41 -4.56
N GLY A 103 22.96 -6.35 -5.42
CA GLY A 103 23.57 -6.59 -6.73
C GLY A 103 24.61 -7.72 -6.81
N GLY A 104 24.80 -8.51 -5.75
CA GLY A 104 25.70 -9.67 -5.74
C GLY A 104 25.21 -10.81 -4.85
N THR A 105 25.78 -12.01 -5.05
CA THR A 105 25.51 -13.20 -4.23
C THR A 105 26.51 -13.27 -3.09
N VAL A 106 26.01 -13.34 -1.85
CA VAL A 106 26.80 -13.57 -0.64
C VAL A 106 26.16 -14.69 0.15
N ASN A 107 26.92 -15.70 0.56
CA ASN A 107 26.38 -16.87 1.27
C ASN A 107 25.19 -17.54 0.55
N GLN A 108 25.25 -17.67 -0.78
CA GLN A 108 24.15 -18.14 -1.63
C GLN A 108 22.85 -17.32 -1.55
N LEU A 109 22.90 -16.11 -1.01
CA LEU A 109 21.77 -15.19 -0.98
C LEU A 109 22.04 -14.02 -1.94
N THR A 110 21.08 -13.78 -2.82
CA THR A 110 21.07 -12.65 -3.75
C THR A 110 19.85 -11.79 -3.44
N VAL A 111 20.04 -10.51 -3.18
CA VAL A 111 18.93 -9.55 -3.06
C VAL A 111 18.36 -9.25 -4.45
N THR A 112 17.02 -9.28 -4.59
CA THR A 112 16.30 -8.99 -5.83
C THR A 112 15.40 -7.76 -5.67
N SER A 113 14.81 -7.28 -6.76
CA SER A 113 13.89 -6.13 -6.74
C SER A 113 12.55 -6.39 -6.04
N THR A 114 12.26 -7.63 -5.70
CA THR A 114 10.99 -8.07 -5.11
C THR A 114 11.18 -8.91 -3.85
N GLY A 115 12.42 -9.16 -3.45
CA GLY A 115 12.76 -9.95 -2.28
C GLY A 115 14.18 -10.49 -2.37
N PHE A 116 14.34 -11.81 -2.28
CA PHE A 116 15.65 -12.44 -2.35
C PHE A 116 15.59 -13.77 -3.09
N ARG A 117 16.74 -14.23 -3.55
CA ARG A 117 16.92 -15.50 -4.23
C ARG A 117 17.99 -16.32 -3.52
N VAL A 118 17.68 -17.58 -3.30
CA VAL A 118 18.61 -18.59 -2.83
C VAL A 118 19.28 -19.23 -4.04
N GLU A 119 20.59 -19.08 -4.14
CA GLU A 119 21.43 -19.63 -5.21
C GLU A 119 21.88 -21.06 -4.90
N PRO A 120 22.19 -21.88 -5.93
CA PRO A 120 22.77 -23.20 -5.74
C PRO A 120 24.13 -23.14 -5.03
N GLY A 121 24.46 -24.19 -4.27
CA GLY A 121 25.73 -24.32 -3.54
C GLY A 121 25.62 -25.23 -2.32
N ASP A 122 26.68 -25.25 -1.50
CA ASP A 122 26.85 -26.23 -0.41
C ASP A 122 26.02 -25.92 0.85
N LEU A 123 25.59 -24.68 1.03
CA LEU A 123 24.68 -24.31 2.09
C LEU A 123 23.28 -24.83 1.74
N LEU A 124 22.75 -25.69 2.61
CA LEU A 124 21.40 -26.24 2.48
C LEU A 124 20.35 -25.19 2.84
N LEU A 125 20.24 -24.13 2.05
CA LEU A 125 19.33 -22.99 2.24
C LEU A 125 17.98 -23.20 1.55
N ASN A 126 17.82 -24.27 0.78
CA ASN A 126 16.55 -24.64 0.17
C ASN A 126 16.35 -26.16 0.11
N GLY A 127 16.78 -26.88 1.14
CA GLY A 127 16.62 -28.33 1.24
C GLY A 127 15.14 -28.72 1.33
N GLY A 128 14.73 -29.70 0.52
CA GLY A 128 13.35 -30.20 0.47
C GLY A 128 12.80 -30.59 1.86
N GLY A 129 11.64 -30.06 2.22
CA GLY A 129 10.91 -30.40 3.44
C GLY A 129 11.41 -29.72 4.72
N LEU A 130 12.44 -28.87 4.64
CA LEU A 130 12.93 -28.10 5.79
C LEU A 130 12.28 -26.72 5.86
N TYR A 131 11.94 -26.25 7.07
CA TYR A 131 11.41 -24.91 7.26
C TYR A 131 12.53 -23.91 7.53
N TYR A 132 12.52 -22.80 6.80
CA TYR A 132 13.46 -21.70 6.90
C TYR A 132 12.72 -20.44 7.32
N THR A 133 13.30 -19.68 8.25
CA THR A 133 12.75 -18.39 8.69
C THR A 133 13.64 -17.29 8.16
N TYR A 134 13.07 -16.22 7.65
CA TYR A 134 13.82 -15.04 7.22
C TYR A 134 13.34 -13.78 7.92
N LEU A 135 14.28 -12.88 8.17
CA LEU A 135 14.05 -11.49 8.53
C LEU A 135 14.64 -10.62 7.44
N ILE A 136 13.82 -9.75 6.86
CA ILE A 136 14.22 -8.81 5.81
C ILE A 136 14.18 -7.41 6.37
N LEU A 137 15.22 -6.64 6.10
CA LEU A 137 15.24 -5.20 6.34
C LEU A 137 14.86 -4.48 5.05
N ILE A 138 13.97 -3.51 5.17
CA ILE A 138 13.43 -2.65 4.11
C ILE A 138 13.34 -1.19 4.58
#